data_AF-E2ZEL8-F1
#
_entry.id   AF-E2ZEL8-F1
#
_cell.length_a   1.000
_cell.length_b   1.000
_cell.length_c   1.000
_cell.angle_alpha   90.00
_cell.angle_beta   90.00
_cell.angle_gamma   90.00
#
_symmetry.space_group_name_H-M   'P 1'
#
loop_
_entity.id
_entity.type
_entity.pdbx_description
1 polymer ?
#
loop_
_entity_poly.entity_id
_entity_poly.type
_entity_poly.pdbx_seq_one_letter_code
_entity_poly.pdbx_strand_id
1 'polypeptide(L)'
;KRIHNDPENWVVFQNVHEPIIERAVFEQVQQKRGKMRKRRTSNGEHNMFSGLLVCADCGCNLHFHFNQGNPEIKYFNCSNYKGNRGTCQSTHYIRVDFLEEVVLGEIRRLTKFASLYEDDFLKAVIGHSQQADEADRKLKEKELKALLARDEELDGLFERIYEDNVSGKISDERFSRMSRRYEDEQKELTEKIKQLRSEIEKQSSRTMTTDMFISLVRKYTRAKKLTPRMLNELVEKIEVFNAEKVNGVWEQRLRIHYNCVGTIEIPSALPLPTPDVSVNTRKGVVVNYAPCDVAI
;
A
#
# COMPACT_ATOMS: atom_id res chain seq x y z
N LYS A 1 5.54 -21.82 -29.22
CA LYS A 1 6.65 -21.11 -28.52
C LYS A 1 6.24 -19.65 -28.38
N ARG A 2 6.13 -19.09 -27.17
CA ARG A 2 6.04 -17.62 -27.00
C ARG A 2 7.45 -17.07 -27.21
N ILE A 3 7.61 -16.17 -28.18
CA ILE A 3 8.86 -15.45 -28.42
C ILE A 3 8.83 -14.23 -27.51
N HIS A 4 9.85 -14.07 -26.67
CA HIS A 4 9.97 -12.91 -25.80
C HIS A 4 10.38 -11.71 -26.67
N ASN A 5 9.64 -10.61 -26.59
CA ASN A 5 10.00 -9.36 -27.25
C ASN A 5 10.59 -8.43 -26.21
N ASP A 6 11.79 -7.91 -26.46
CA ASP A 6 12.47 -7.01 -25.53
C ASP A 6 11.66 -5.72 -25.30
N PRO A 7 11.67 -5.17 -24.07
CA PRO A 7 10.89 -3.99 -23.72
C PRO A 7 11.17 -2.77 -24.61
N GLU A 8 12.39 -2.65 -25.14
CA GLU A 8 12.82 -1.58 -26.05
C GLU A 8 12.04 -1.57 -27.37
N ASN A 9 11.49 -2.73 -27.77
CA ASN A 9 10.70 -2.88 -29.00
C ASN A 9 9.20 -2.70 -28.76
N TRP A 10 8.78 -2.24 -27.57
CA TRP A 10 7.38 -2.06 -27.24
C TRP A 10 6.95 -0.63 -27.58
N VAL A 11 5.95 -0.50 -28.45
CA VAL A 11 5.31 0.79 -28.74
C VAL A 11 3.89 0.78 -28.18
N VAL A 12 3.59 1.73 -27.31
CA VAL A 12 2.28 1.86 -26.66
C VAL A 12 1.59 3.12 -27.16
N PHE A 13 0.56 2.96 -27.98
CA PHE A 13 -0.27 4.07 -28.47
C PHE A 13 -1.44 4.31 -27.50
N GLN A 14 -1.49 5.49 -26.90
CA GLN A 14 -2.53 5.85 -25.94
C GLN A 14 -3.71 6.52 -26.65
N ASN A 15 -4.93 6.33 -26.13
CA ASN A 15 -6.15 7.05 -26.54
C ASN A 15 -6.52 6.95 -28.05
N VAL A 16 -6.18 5.84 -28.71
CA VAL A 16 -6.51 5.60 -30.13
C VAL A 16 -8.00 5.34 -30.36
N HIS A 17 -8.72 4.95 -29.30
CA HIS A 17 -10.15 4.67 -29.34
C HIS A 17 -10.87 5.42 -28.23
N GLU A 18 -12.15 5.70 -28.47
CA GLU A 18 -13.03 6.27 -27.46
C GLU A 18 -13.10 5.31 -26.24
N PRO A 19 -12.74 5.79 -25.05
CA PRO A 19 -12.69 4.95 -23.87
C PRO A 19 -14.11 4.62 -23.36
N ILE A 20 -14.37 3.33 -23.11
CA ILE A 20 -15.65 2.88 -22.50
C ILE A 20 -15.76 3.31 -21.03
N ILE A 21 -14.62 3.45 -20.36
CA ILE A 21 -14.52 3.87 -18.96
C ILE A 21 -13.46 4.95 -18.83
N GLU A 22 -13.69 5.91 -17.93
CA GLU A 22 -12.73 6.97 -17.66
C GLU A 22 -11.38 6.41 -17.22
N ARG A 23 -10.31 7.06 -17.66
CA ARG A 23 -8.94 6.64 -17.36
C ARG A 23 -8.68 6.58 -15.86
N ALA A 24 -9.18 7.55 -15.10
CA ALA A 24 -9.07 7.60 -13.65
C ALA A 24 -9.73 6.37 -12.99
N VAL A 25 -10.93 5.98 -13.45
CA VAL A 25 -11.64 4.79 -12.96
C VAL A 25 -10.87 3.51 -13.31
N PHE A 26 -10.34 3.41 -14.54
CA PHE A 26 -9.50 2.28 -14.95
C PHE A 26 -8.25 2.16 -14.07
N GLU A 27 -7.54 3.26 -13.83
CA GLU A 27 -6.33 3.28 -13.01
C GLU A 27 -6.62 2.92 -11.55
N GLN A 28 -7.71 3.41 -10.96
CA GLN A 28 -8.16 2.99 -9.62
C GLN A 28 -8.43 1.48 -9.55
N VAL A 29 -9.07 0.91 -10.58
CA VAL A 29 -9.33 -0.53 -10.66
C VAL A 29 -8.03 -1.32 -10.86
N GLN A 30 -7.09 -0.82 -11.67
CA GLN A 30 -5.77 -1.43 -11.85
C GLN A 30 -4.93 -1.38 -10.58
N GLN A 31 -4.99 -0.30 -9.79
CA GLN A 31 -4.34 -0.26 -8.47
C GLN A 31 -4.92 -1.31 -7.52
N LYS A 32 -6.25 -1.48 -7.51
CA LYS A 32 -6.93 -2.52 -6.71
C LYS A 32 -6.65 -3.95 -7.21
N ARG A 33 -6.55 -4.17 -8.53
CA ARG A 33 -6.32 -5.49 -9.15
C ARG A 33 -4.86 -5.89 -9.26
N GLY A 34 -3.97 -4.94 -9.51
CA GLY A 34 -2.54 -5.15 -9.77
C GLY A 34 -1.77 -5.69 -8.57
N LYS A 35 -2.22 -5.36 -7.35
CA LYS A 35 -1.68 -5.89 -6.09
C LYS A 35 -2.21 -7.30 -5.75
N MET A 36 -3.40 -7.69 -6.22
CA MET A 36 -4.10 -8.91 -5.80
C MET A 36 -4.28 -9.91 -6.95
N ARG A 37 -3.23 -10.63 -7.34
CA ARG A 37 -3.35 -11.70 -8.33
C ARG A 37 -3.94 -12.96 -7.69
N LYS A 38 -5.27 -13.13 -7.77
CA LYS A 38 -5.96 -14.31 -7.25
C LYS A 38 -5.74 -15.51 -8.17
N ARG A 39 -4.98 -16.50 -7.72
CA ARG A 39 -4.81 -17.77 -8.44
C ARG A 39 -6.16 -18.50 -8.50
N ARG A 40 -6.60 -18.88 -9.71
CA ARG A 40 -7.80 -19.71 -9.90
C ARG A 40 -7.52 -21.10 -9.36
N THR A 41 -8.40 -21.58 -8.48
CA THR A 41 -8.48 -23.00 -8.17
C THR A 41 -9.18 -23.72 -9.33
N SER A 42 -9.02 -25.04 -9.41
CA SER A 42 -9.66 -25.87 -10.46
C SER A 42 -11.18 -25.73 -10.49
N ASN A 43 -11.80 -25.36 -9.37
CA ASN A 43 -13.25 -25.26 -9.20
C ASN A 43 -13.75 -23.82 -9.35
N GLY A 44 -12.87 -22.86 -9.67
CA GLY A 44 -13.22 -21.44 -9.78
C GLY A 44 -13.41 -20.71 -8.45
N GLU A 45 -13.43 -21.42 -7.31
CA GLU A 45 -13.56 -20.82 -5.98
C GLU A 45 -12.25 -20.17 -5.52
N HIS A 46 -12.36 -19.01 -4.89
CA HIS A 46 -11.23 -18.31 -4.29
C HIS A 46 -11.47 -18.15 -2.81
N ASN A 47 -10.51 -18.55 -1.98
CA ASN A 47 -10.56 -18.23 -0.56
C ASN A 47 -10.51 -16.70 -0.36
N MET A 48 -11.21 -16.18 0.63
CA MET A 48 -11.38 -14.74 0.86
C MET A 48 -10.06 -13.98 1.10
N PHE A 49 -9.01 -14.66 1.60
CA PHE A 49 -7.67 -14.08 1.82
C PHE A 49 -6.76 -14.15 0.60
N SER A 50 -7.22 -14.76 -0.51
CA SER A 50 -6.41 -14.88 -1.72
C SER A 50 -6.00 -13.50 -2.24
N GLY A 51 -4.69 -13.26 -2.31
CA GLY A 51 -4.12 -11.98 -2.75
C GLY A 51 -3.91 -10.94 -1.64
N LEU A 52 -4.31 -11.22 -0.40
CA LEU A 52 -4.08 -10.34 0.76
C LEU A 52 -2.86 -10.76 1.59
N LEU A 53 -2.43 -12.02 1.51
CA LEU A 53 -1.35 -12.56 2.35
C LEU A 53 0.03 -12.38 1.71
N VAL A 54 0.96 -11.81 2.49
CA VAL A 54 2.34 -11.54 2.11
C VAL A 54 3.28 -12.17 3.14
N CYS A 55 4.41 -12.73 2.69
CA CYS A 55 5.44 -13.27 3.56
C CYS A 55 6.23 -12.12 4.20
N ALA A 56 6.36 -12.13 5.53
CA ALA A 56 7.08 -11.10 6.27
C ALA A 56 8.58 -11.05 5.91
N ASP A 57 9.20 -12.20 5.63
CA ASP A 57 10.65 -12.24 5.36
C ASP A 57 11.01 -11.89 3.90
N CYS A 58 10.25 -12.40 2.92
CA CYS A 58 10.62 -12.26 1.49
C CYS A 58 9.66 -11.39 0.67
N GLY A 59 8.59 -10.86 1.26
CA GLY A 59 7.61 -9.99 0.59
C GLY A 59 6.80 -10.64 -0.53
N CYS A 60 6.97 -11.94 -0.79
CA CYS A 60 6.22 -12.65 -1.82
C CYS A 60 4.83 -13.06 -1.29
N ASN A 61 3.86 -13.20 -2.20
CA ASN A 61 2.51 -13.61 -1.84
C ASN A 61 2.46 -15.04 -1.34
N LEU A 62 1.55 -15.33 -0.41
CA LEU A 62 1.22 -16.70 -0.04
C LEU A 62 0.15 -17.26 -0.98
N HIS A 63 0.32 -18.52 -1.36
CA HIS A 63 -0.60 -19.25 -2.23
C HIS A 63 -1.52 -20.15 -1.42
N PHE A 64 -2.78 -20.23 -1.86
CA PHE A 64 -3.78 -21.11 -1.27
C PHE A 64 -3.54 -22.57 -1.66
N HIS A 65 -3.64 -23.46 -0.69
CA HIS A 65 -3.52 -24.90 -0.82
C HIS A 65 -4.54 -25.61 0.07
N PHE A 66 -4.86 -26.84 -0.28
CA PHE A 66 -5.57 -27.77 0.60
C PHE A 66 -4.72 -29.03 0.77
N ASN A 67 -4.93 -29.75 1.87
CA ASN A 67 -4.19 -30.98 2.11
C ASN A 67 -4.81 -32.14 1.33
N GLN A 68 -4.00 -32.90 0.59
CA GLN A 68 -4.48 -34.02 -0.23
C GLN A 68 -5.10 -35.15 0.61
N GLY A 69 -4.58 -35.43 1.80
CA GLY A 69 -5.10 -36.50 2.67
C GLY A 69 -6.30 -36.09 3.52
N ASN A 70 -6.54 -34.79 3.72
CA ASN A 70 -7.79 -34.30 4.30
C ASN A 70 -8.06 -32.88 3.75
N PRO A 71 -8.88 -32.76 2.69
CA PRO A 71 -9.18 -31.50 2.02
C PRO A 71 -9.87 -30.43 2.88
N GLU A 72 -10.44 -30.80 4.04
CA GLU A 72 -10.94 -29.85 5.03
C GLU A 72 -9.83 -28.92 5.54
N ILE A 73 -8.59 -29.43 5.62
CA ILE A 73 -7.43 -28.65 6.07
C ILE A 73 -6.92 -27.81 4.91
N LYS A 74 -7.35 -26.55 4.92
CA LYS A 74 -6.96 -25.49 3.98
C LYS A 74 -5.89 -24.60 4.61
N TYR A 75 -4.90 -24.19 3.81
CA TYR A 75 -3.78 -23.39 4.29
C TYR A 75 -3.20 -22.50 3.20
N PHE A 76 -2.38 -21.55 3.63
CA PHE A 76 -1.57 -20.69 2.78
C PHE A 76 -0.08 -20.96 3.06
N ASN A 77 0.74 -20.91 2.00
CA ASN A 77 2.19 -21.11 2.08
C ASN A 77 2.90 -20.08 1.17
N CYS A 78 4.06 -19.59 1.59
CA CYS A 78 4.87 -18.67 0.79
C CYS A 78 5.18 -19.26 -0.60
N SER A 79 4.87 -18.48 -1.64
CA SER A 79 5.15 -18.86 -3.02
C SER A 79 6.65 -19.03 -3.31
N ASN A 80 7.50 -18.29 -2.59
CA ASN A 80 8.96 -18.32 -2.72
C ASN A 80 9.62 -19.23 -1.66
N TYR A 81 8.87 -20.13 -1.03
CA TYR A 81 9.43 -21.11 -0.10
C TYR A 81 10.49 -21.98 -0.78
N LYS A 82 11.65 -22.18 -0.12
CA LYS A 82 12.77 -22.98 -0.64
C LYS A 82 12.38 -24.41 -1.03
N GLY A 83 11.43 -25.02 -0.31
CA GLY A 83 10.88 -26.33 -0.68
C GLY A 83 10.13 -26.35 -2.02
N ASN A 84 9.73 -25.18 -2.53
CA ASN A 84 9.06 -24.98 -3.82
C ASN A 84 10.00 -24.35 -4.89
N ARG A 85 11.33 -24.48 -4.73
CA ARG A 85 12.39 -23.89 -5.60
C ARG A 85 12.65 -22.39 -5.41
N GLY A 86 12.15 -21.79 -4.32
CA GLY A 86 12.38 -20.38 -4.01
C GLY A 86 13.59 -20.10 -3.11
N THR A 87 13.71 -18.86 -2.63
CA THR A 87 14.83 -18.39 -1.78
C THR A 87 14.44 -18.13 -0.31
N CYS A 88 13.16 -18.17 0.03
CA CYS A 88 12.69 -17.98 1.40
C CYS A 88 13.03 -19.21 2.25
N GLN A 89 13.82 -19.00 3.31
CA GLN A 89 14.44 -20.09 4.09
C GLN A 89 13.45 -20.82 5.00
N SER A 90 12.40 -20.14 5.45
CA SER A 90 11.37 -20.63 6.37
C SER A 90 10.04 -20.87 5.63
N THR A 91 9.20 -21.75 6.16
CA THR A 91 8.00 -22.22 5.44
C THR A 91 6.90 -21.16 5.34
N HIS A 92 6.78 -20.21 6.28
CA HIS A 92 5.71 -19.20 6.28
C HIS A 92 4.35 -19.77 5.90
N TYR A 93 3.84 -20.57 6.83
CA TYR A 93 2.66 -21.38 6.65
C TYR A 93 1.58 -20.90 7.61
N ILE A 94 0.35 -20.80 7.14
CA ILE A 94 -0.79 -20.50 8.02
C ILE A 94 -2.03 -21.26 7.59
N ARG A 95 -2.74 -21.86 8.56
CA ARG A 95 -4.03 -22.50 8.28
C ARG A 95 -5.14 -21.47 8.12
N VAL A 96 -6.11 -21.78 7.28
CA VAL A 96 -7.22 -20.87 6.98
C VAL A 96 -8.15 -20.68 8.18
N ASP A 97 -8.48 -21.74 8.90
CA ASP A 97 -9.33 -21.66 10.10
C ASP A 97 -8.71 -20.78 11.20
N PHE A 98 -7.43 -21.00 11.49
CA PHE A 98 -6.67 -20.14 12.40
C PHE A 98 -6.65 -18.67 11.94
N LEU A 99 -6.36 -18.42 10.65
CA LEU A 99 -6.34 -17.07 10.09
C LEU A 99 -7.72 -16.39 10.17
N GLU A 100 -8.80 -17.11 9.89
CA GLU A 100 -10.17 -16.59 9.97
C GLU A 100 -10.51 -16.12 11.38
N GLU A 101 -10.19 -16.92 12.40
CA GLU A 101 -10.47 -16.59 13.80
C GLU A 101 -9.63 -15.40 14.27
N VAL A 102 -8.34 -15.38 13.95
CA VAL A 102 -7.45 -14.28 14.33
C VAL A 102 -7.89 -12.97 13.68
N VAL A 103 -8.10 -12.95 12.36
CA VAL A 103 -8.46 -11.70 11.64
C VAL A 103 -9.84 -11.21 12.07
N LEU A 104 -10.79 -12.11 12.33
CA LEU A 104 -12.10 -11.73 12.89
C LEU A 104 -11.95 -11.12 14.29
N GLY A 105 -11.11 -11.71 15.13
CA GLY A 105 -10.79 -11.22 16.46
C GLY A 105 -10.19 -9.81 16.42
N GLU A 106 -9.19 -9.60 15.58
CA GLU A 106 -8.52 -8.30 15.41
C GLU A 106 -9.47 -7.23 14.85
N ILE A 107 -10.31 -7.55 13.86
CA ILE A 107 -11.32 -6.60 13.36
C ILE A 107 -12.35 -6.26 14.45
N ARG A 108 -12.77 -7.23 15.28
CA ARG A 108 -13.66 -6.98 16.42
C ARG A 108 -12.97 -6.13 17.49
N ARG A 109 -11.68 -6.34 17.73
CA ARG A 109 -10.88 -5.54 18.66
C ARG A 109 -10.75 -4.11 18.16
N LEU A 110 -10.44 -3.93 16.88
CA LEU A 110 -10.37 -2.62 16.21
C LEU A 110 -11.72 -1.87 16.26
N THR A 111 -12.82 -2.55 15.95
CA THR A 111 -14.15 -1.92 15.98
C THR A 111 -14.60 -1.56 17.39
N LYS A 112 -14.24 -2.36 18.40
CA LYS A 112 -14.43 -2.01 19.82
C LYS A 112 -13.57 -0.81 20.20
N PHE A 113 -12.32 -0.76 19.75
CA PHE A 113 -11.43 0.38 19.99
C PHE A 113 -12.05 1.68 19.43
N ALA A 114 -12.50 1.64 18.17
CA ALA A 114 -13.17 2.77 17.53
C ALA A 114 -14.50 3.18 18.20
N SER A 115 -15.19 2.25 18.88
CA SER A 115 -16.48 2.53 19.51
C SER A 115 -16.38 2.98 20.97
N LEU A 116 -15.40 2.48 21.71
CA LEU A 116 -15.24 2.73 23.15
C LEU A 116 -14.20 3.81 23.47
N TYR A 117 -13.21 3.99 22.59
CA TYR A 117 -12.08 4.89 22.78
C TYR A 117 -11.87 5.73 21.51
N GLU A 118 -12.91 6.47 21.13
CA GLU A 118 -12.94 7.20 19.86
C GLU A 118 -11.79 8.19 19.72
N ASP A 119 -11.48 8.98 20.76
CA ASP A 119 -10.39 9.95 20.73
C ASP A 119 -9.02 9.28 20.54
N ASP A 120 -8.76 8.16 21.23
CA ASP A 120 -7.52 7.41 21.10
C ASP A 120 -7.43 6.70 19.75
N PHE A 121 -8.56 6.21 19.23
CA PHE A 121 -8.65 5.64 17.89
C PHE A 121 -8.34 6.68 16.82
N LEU A 122 -8.92 7.89 16.91
CA LEU A 122 -8.62 8.98 16.01
C LEU A 122 -7.14 9.35 16.07
N LYS A 123 -6.55 9.46 17.28
CA LYS A 123 -5.11 9.71 17.43
C LYS A 123 -4.25 8.61 16.82
N ALA A 124 -4.61 7.33 17.00
CA ALA A 124 -3.87 6.22 16.42
C ALA A 124 -3.94 6.23 14.89
N VAL A 125 -5.12 6.48 14.32
CA VAL A 125 -5.35 6.55 12.88
C VAL A 125 -4.66 7.77 12.25
N ILE A 126 -4.78 8.93 12.88
CA ILE A 126 -4.21 10.19 12.39
C ILE A 126 -2.70 10.22 12.60
N GLY A 127 -2.22 9.78 13.77
CA GLY A 127 -0.79 9.75 14.13
C GLY A 127 0.04 8.94 13.14
N HIS A 128 -0.48 7.77 12.72
CA HIS A 128 0.19 6.93 11.72
C HIS A 128 0.15 7.53 10.30
N SER A 129 -0.89 8.29 9.98
CA SER A 129 -0.99 9.01 8.70
C SER A 129 -0.15 10.28 8.64
N GLN A 130 0.22 10.89 9.78
CA GLN A 130 0.83 12.22 9.82
C GLN A 130 2.35 12.21 10.05
N GLN A 131 2.91 11.27 10.83
CA GLN A 131 4.30 11.39 11.31
C GLN A 131 5.37 11.25 10.21
N ALA A 132 5.15 10.43 9.18
CA ALA A 132 6.08 10.31 8.07
C ALA A 132 5.78 11.30 6.92
N ASP A 133 4.50 11.65 6.72
CA ASP A 133 4.04 12.39 5.56
C ASP A 133 4.13 13.92 5.74
N GLU A 134 3.98 14.46 6.96
CA GLU A 134 3.92 15.92 7.17
C GLU A 134 5.29 16.62 6.97
N ALA A 135 6.37 15.99 7.39
CA ALA A 135 7.72 16.54 7.21
C ALA A 135 8.15 16.52 5.73
N ASP A 136 7.88 15.40 5.04
CA ASP A 136 8.12 15.25 3.60
C ASP A 136 7.25 16.22 2.78
N ARG A 137 5.97 16.37 3.16
CA ARG A 137 5.05 17.34 2.53
C ARG A 137 5.56 18.76 2.66
N LYS A 138 5.96 19.19 3.85
CA LYS A 138 6.52 20.55 4.07
C LYS A 138 7.79 20.78 3.26
N LEU A 139 8.62 19.76 3.09
CA LEU A 139 9.85 19.85 2.31
C LEU A 139 9.53 20.00 0.81
N LYS A 140 8.60 19.20 0.30
CA LYS A 140 8.09 19.29 -1.07
C LYS A 140 7.37 20.60 -1.37
N GLU A 141 6.56 21.11 -0.44
CA GLU A 141 5.91 22.42 -0.57
C GLU A 141 6.94 23.56 -0.62
N LYS A 142 8.00 23.47 0.19
CA LYS A 142 9.11 24.43 0.18
C LYS A 142 9.88 24.38 -1.14
N GLU A 143 10.17 23.18 -1.64
CA GLU A 143 10.82 22.99 -2.94
C GLU A 143 9.96 23.52 -4.09
N LEU A 144 8.65 23.20 -4.10
CA LEU A 144 7.71 23.72 -5.08
C LEU A 144 7.69 25.26 -5.10
N LYS A 145 7.70 25.89 -3.92
CA LYS A 145 7.76 27.36 -3.81
C LYS A 145 9.07 27.92 -4.39
N ALA A 146 10.20 27.25 -4.15
CA ALA A 146 11.49 27.67 -4.70
C ALA A 146 11.53 27.55 -6.24
N LEU A 147 10.99 26.47 -6.79
CA LEU A 147 10.92 26.28 -8.25
C LEU A 147 9.99 27.31 -8.92
N LEU A 148 8.84 27.62 -8.32
CA LEU A 148 7.94 28.67 -8.82
C LEU A 148 8.60 30.05 -8.81
N ALA A 149 9.31 30.39 -7.73
CA ALA A 149 10.03 31.65 -7.66
C ALA A 149 11.15 31.76 -8.72
N ARG A 150 11.82 30.64 -9.03
CA ARG A 150 12.83 30.59 -10.09
C ARG A 150 12.22 30.74 -11.48
N ASP A 151 11.07 30.12 -11.72
CA ASP A 151 10.33 30.24 -12.98
C ASP A 151 9.91 31.70 -13.24
N GLU A 152 9.36 32.38 -12.21
CA GLU A 152 9.01 33.80 -12.26
C GLU A 152 10.23 34.72 -12.44
N GLU A 153 11.37 34.37 -11.83
CA GLU A 153 12.64 35.09 -12.05
C GLU A 153 13.10 34.98 -13.51
N LEU A 154 12.97 33.80 -14.11
CA LEU A 154 13.34 33.57 -15.51
C LEU A 154 12.45 34.36 -16.47
N ASP A 155 11.14 34.46 -16.21
CA ASP A 155 10.23 35.33 -16.98
C ASP A 155 10.70 36.79 -16.93
N GLY A 156 10.97 37.31 -15.73
CA GLY A 156 11.44 38.69 -15.55
C GLY A 156 12.84 38.93 -16.14
N LEU A 157 13.68 37.91 -16.25
CA LEU A 157 14.95 37.99 -16.98
C LEU A 157 14.70 38.02 -18.48
N PHE A 158 13.79 37.18 -18.99
CA PHE A 158 13.44 37.08 -20.40
C PHE A 158 12.88 38.39 -20.96
N GLU A 159 12.00 39.05 -20.20
CA GLU A 159 11.49 40.39 -20.53
C GLU A 159 12.63 41.41 -20.67
N ARG A 160 13.57 41.45 -19.73
CA ARG A 160 14.71 42.39 -19.75
C ARG A 160 15.65 42.17 -20.93
N ILE A 161 16.03 40.92 -21.22
CA ILE A 161 16.88 40.65 -22.40
C ILE A 161 16.17 40.96 -23.71
N TYR A 162 14.85 40.80 -23.77
CA TYR A 162 14.08 41.22 -24.94
C TYR A 162 14.15 42.74 -25.13
N GLU A 163 13.95 43.52 -24.07
CA GLU A 163 14.09 44.99 -24.10
C GLU A 163 15.52 45.44 -24.48
N ASP A 164 16.53 44.76 -23.95
CA ASP A 164 17.94 45.04 -24.27
C ASP A 164 18.29 44.67 -25.73
N ASN A 165 17.63 43.66 -26.32
CA ASN A 165 17.77 43.33 -27.75
C ASN A 165 17.13 44.42 -28.63
N VAL A 166 15.90 44.82 -28.31
CA VAL A 166 15.17 45.85 -29.07
C VAL A 166 15.90 47.20 -29.01
N SER A 167 16.54 47.51 -27.87
CA SER A 167 17.37 48.72 -27.71
C SER A 167 18.78 48.61 -28.31
N GLY A 168 19.14 47.47 -28.91
CA GLY A 168 20.41 47.25 -29.60
C GLY A 168 21.62 47.09 -28.69
N LYS A 169 21.43 46.91 -27.37
CA LYS A 169 22.53 46.70 -26.42
C LYS A 169 23.15 45.31 -26.53
N ILE A 170 22.40 44.36 -27.08
CA ILE A 170 22.85 43.00 -27.38
C ILE A 170 22.57 42.67 -28.85
N SER A 171 23.36 41.75 -29.42
CA SER A 171 23.15 41.25 -30.77
C SER A 171 22.09 40.15 -30.79
N ASP A 172 21.40 40.01 -31.92
CA ASP A 172 20.40 38.96 -32.13
C ASP A 172 20.96 37.55 -31.91
N GLU A 173 22.21 37.29 -32.29
CA GLU A 173 22.87 36.00 -32.05
C GLU A 173 23.04 35.71 -30.54
N ARG A 174 23.35 36.75 -29.77
CA ARG A 174 23.53 36.64 -28.32
C ARG A 174 22.20 36.48 -27.61
N PHE A 175 21.18 37.25 -28.02
CA PHE A 175 19.80 37.09 -27.58
C PHE A 175 19.33 35.66 -27.81
N SER A 176 19.40 35.16 -29.06
CA SER A 176 18.91 33.82 -29.43
C SER A 176 19.54 32.71 -28.58
N ARG A 177 20.83 32.82 -28.26
CA ARG A 177 21.54 31.87 -27.39
C ARG A 177 21.09 31.93 -25.93
N MET A 178 20.84 33.13 -25.40
CA MET A 178 20.39 33.32 -24.02
C MET A 178 18.92 32.91 -23.85
N SER A 179 18.05 33.35 -24.76
CA SER A 179 16.62 33.02 -24.78
C SER A 179 16.41 31.51 -24.79
N ARG A 180 17.15 30.79 -25.66
CA ARG A 180 17.10 29.32 -25.71
C ARG A 180 17.46 28.66 -24.38
N ARG A 181 18.49 29.17 -23.68
CA ARG A 181 18.87 28.62 -22.37
C ARG A 181 17.79 28.82 -21.31
N TYR A 182 17.15 29.98 -21.30
CA TYR A 182 16.06 30.25 -20.35
C TYR A 182 14.82 29.43 -20.67
N GLU A 183 14.45 29.30 -21.95
CA GLU A 183 13.35 28.42 -22.37
C GLU A 183 13.60 26.95 -22.01
N ASP A 184 14.83 26.46 -22.17
CA ASP A 184 15.19 25.09 -21.79
C ASP A 184 15.11 24.90 -20.25
N GLU A 185 15.57 25.88 -19.46
CA GLU A 185 15.45 25.86 -18.00
C GLU A 185 13.98 25.91 -17.55
N GLN A 186 13.14 26.77 -18.15
CA GLN A 186 11.71 26.85 -17.86
C GLN A 186 10.97 25.55 -18.16
N LYS A 187 11.32 24.86 -19.26
CA LYS A 187 10.75 23.53 -19.56
C LYS A 187 11.07 22.52 -18.47
N GLU A 188 12.33 22.46 -18.01
CA GLU A 188 12.73 21.57 -16.92
C GLU A 188 12.02 21.90 -15.60
N LEU A 189 11.91 23.20 -15.27
CA LEU A 189 11.19 23.65 -14.08
C LEU A 189 9.70 23.29 -14.15
N THR A 190 9.07 23.50 -15.31
CA THR A 190 7.65 23.16 -15.54
C THR A 190 7.39 21.66 -15.31
N GLU A 191 8.26 20.79 -15.82
CA GLU A 191 8.14 19.34 -15.60
C GLU A 191 8.30 18.96 -14.12
N LYS A 192 9.31 19.52 -13.44
CA LYS A 192 9.53 19.30 -11.99
C LYS A 192 8.36 19.80 -11.14
N ILE A 193 7.84 20.99 -11.44
CA ILE A 193 6.67 21.57 -10.78
C ILE A 193 5.45 20.66 -10.95
N LYS A 194 5.21 20.15 -12.16
CA LYS A 194 4.10 19.23 -12.45
C LYS A 194 4.23 17.92 -11.66
N GLN A 195 5.44 17.36 -11.57
CA GLN A 195 5.71 16.15 -10.79
C GLN A 195 5.47 16.39 -9.29
N LEU A 196 6.07 17.43 -8.71
CA LEU A 196 5.91 17.78 -7.30
C LEU A 196 4.45 18.07 -6.92
N ARG A 197 3.70 18.79 -7.76
CA ARG A 197 2.26 19.00 -7.55
C ARG A 197 1.48 17.69 -7.54
N SER A 198 1.77 16.79 -8.48
CA SER A 198 1.15 15.46 -8.51
C SER A 198 1.44 14.64 -7.26
N GLU A 199 2.66 14.72 -6.72
CA GLU A 199 3.04 14.04 -5.49
C GLU A 199 2.34 14.61 -4.24
N ILE A 200 2.31 15.93 -4.11
CA ILE A 200 1.61 16.62 -3.01
C ILE A 200 0.11 16.28 -3.05
N GLU A 201 -0.51 16.24 -4.23
CA GLU A 201 -1.93 15.92 -4.38
C GLU A 201 -2.24 14.44 -4.12
N LYS A 202 -1.33 13.53 -4.47
CA LYS A 202 -1.42 12.14 -4.02
C LYS A 202 -1.37 12.04 -2.49
N GLN A 203 -0.59 12.89 -1.83
CA GLN A 203 -0.47 12.91 -0.38
C GLN A 203 -1.74 13.51 0.28
N SER A 204 -2.34 14.56 -0.29
CA SER A 204 -3.61 15.12 0.21
C SER A 204 -4.80 14.17 0.03
N SER A 205 -4.78 13.35 -1.02
CA SER A 205 -5.77 12.28 -1.21
C SER A 205 -5.77 11.25 -0.08
N ARG A 206 -4.64 11.07 0.65
CA ARG A 206 -4.56 10.17 1.80
C ARG A 206 -5.35 10.66 3.01
N THR A 207 -5.43 11.97 3.24
CA THR A 207 -6.23 12.55 4.33
C THR A 207 -7.73 12.36 4.12
N MET A 208 -8.20 12.50 2.87
CA MET A 208 -9.59 12.14 2.51
C MET A 208 -9.88 10.64 2.69
N THR A 209 -8.86 9.79 2.54
CA THR A 209 -9.03 8.34 2.71
C THR A 209 -9.01 7.88 4.18
N THR A 210 -8.48 8.67 5.11
CA THR A 210 -8.51 8.36 6.55
C THR A 210 -9.92 8.53 7.12
N ASP A 211 -10.62 9.61 6.75
CA ASP A 211 -12.05 9.79 7.10
C ASP A 211 -12.92 8.68 6.52
N MET A 212 -12.62 8.27 5.28
CA MET A 212 -13.28 7.13 4.65
C MET A 212 -13.01 5.83 5.43
N PHE A 213 -11.78 5.60 5.89
CA PHE A 213 -11.46 4.44 6.73
C PHE A 213 -12.23 4.43 8.05
N ILE A 214 -12.31 5.58 8.76
CA ILE A 214 -13.09 5.72 10.00
C ILE A 214 -14.56 5.34 9.75
N SER A 215 -15.14 5.80 8.63
CA SER A 215 -16.52 5.46 8.26
C SER A 215 -16.71 3.95 8.00
N LEU A 216 -15.72 3.29 7.38
CA LEU A 216 -15.73 1.85 7.12
C LEU A 216 -15.64 1.04 8.42
N VAL A 217 -14.79 1.44 9.36
CA VAL A 217 -14.70 0.77 10.67
C VAL A 217 -16.04 0.87 11.41
N ARG A 218 -16.67 2.06 11.42
CA ARG A 218 -18.00 2.27 12.02
C ARG A 218 -19.08 1.37 11.39
N LYS A 219 -19.05 1.18 10.07
CA LYS A 219 -19.98 0.31 9.31
C LYS A 219 -19.90 -1.16 9.75
N TYR A 220 -18.72 -1.66 10.16
CA TYR A 220 -18.50 -3.06 10.49
C TYR A 220 -18.49 -3.38 11.99
N THR A 221 -18.88 -2.43 12.85
CA THR A 221 -18.91 -2.57 14.33
C THR A 221 -19.69 -3.78 14.87
N ARG A 222 -20.69 -4.28 14.12
CA ARG A 222 -21.54 -5.42 14.51
C ARG A 222 -21.25 -6.70 13.71
N ALA A 223 -20.11 -6.78 13.03
CA ALA A 223 -19.78 -7.93 12.17
C ALA A 223 -19.63 -9.23 12.98
N LYS A 224 -20.51 -10.21 12.69
CA LYS A 224 -20.46 -11.54 13.30
C LYS A 224 -19.52 -12.52 12.59
N LYS A 225 -19.34 -12.36 11.28
CA LYS A 225 -18.49 -13.22 10.44
C LYS A 225 -17.64 -12.39 9.48
N LEU A 226 -16.49 -12.92 9.09
CA LEU A 226 -15.70 -12.34 8.01
C LEU A 226 -16.43 -12.46 6.68
N THR A 227 -16.35 -11.40 5.87
CA THR A 227 -16.85 -11.43 4.49
C THR A 227 -15.75 -10.94 3.54
N PRO A 228 -15.69 -11.44 2.31
CA PRO A 228 -14.72 -10.96 1.33
C PRO A 228 -14.79 -9.45 1.10
N ARG A 229 -16.01 -8.88 1.13
CA ARG A 229 -16.22 -7.44 0.98
C ARG A 229 -15.57 -6.66 2.12
N MET A 230 -15.78 -7.09 3.36
CA MET A 230 -15.19 -6.44 4.54
C MET A 230 -13.65 -6.47 4.50
N LEU A 231 -13.06 -7.62 4.11
CA LEU A 231 -11.61 -7.73 3.98
C LEU A 231 -11.07 -6.79 2.89
N ASN A 232 -11.70 -6.75 1.72
CA ASN A 232 -11.24 -5.87 0.63
C ASN A 232 -11.42 -4.37 0.97
N GLU A 233 -12.43 -4.01 1.77
CA GLU A 233 -12.68 -2.62 2.20
C GLU A 233 -11.74 -2.19 3.33
N LEU A 234 -11.42 -3.06 4.29
CA LEU A 234 -10.63 -2.70 5.48
C LEU A 234 -9.14 -3.02 5.37
N VAL A 235 -8.75 -4.11 4.69
CA VAL A 235 -7.40 -4.68 4.75
C VAL A 235 -6.68 -4.49 3.41
N GLU A 236 -5.50 -3.88 3.45
CA GLU A 236 -4.60 -3.77 2.29
C GLU A 236 -3.80 -5.06 2.10
N LYS A 237 -3.14 -5.52 3.16
CA LYS A 237 -2.37 -6.77 3.19
C LYS A 237 -2.24 -7.31 4.61
N ILE A 238 -1.91 -8.59 4.74
CA ILE A 238 -1.59 -9.25 6.01
C ILE A 238 -0.23 -9.90 5.86
N GLU A 239 0.73 -9.47 6.66
CA GLU A 239 2.05 -10.08 6.74
C GLU A 239 1.99 -11.30 7.66
N VAL A 240 2.42 -12.44 7.12
CA VAL A 240 2.50 -13.72 7.82
C VAL A 240 3.95 -13.98 8.15
N PHE A 241 4.25 -14.12 9.44
CA PHE A 241 5.57 -14.48 9.95
C PHE A 241 5.73 -16.01 9.98
N ASN A 242 6.94 -16.49 10.21
CA ASN A 242 7.12 -17.92 10.49
C ASN A 242 6.63 -18.24 11.91
N ALA A 243 6.08 -19.45 12.11
CA ALA A 243 5.80 -19.93 13.47
C ALA A 243 7.10 -20.14 14.22
N GLU A 244 7.20 -19.61 15.43
CA GLU A 244 8.39 -19.68 16.27
C GLU A 244 8.05 -20.26 17.64
N LYS A 245 9.03 -20.93 18.26
CA LYS A 245 8.85 -21.51 19.58
C LYS A 245 9.36 -20.53 20.64
N VAL A 246 8.45 -19.89 21.36
CA VAL A 246 8.74 -18.94 22.45
C VAL A 246 8.37 -19.62 23.77
N ASN A 247 9.31 -19.70 24.72
CA ASN A 247 9.07 -20.27 26.05
C ASN A 247 8.42 -21.68 26.07
N GLY A 248 8.72 -22.52 25.07
CA GLY A 248 8.16 -23.87 24.99
C GLY A 248 6.88 -23.97 24.15
N VAL A 249 6.24 -22.85 23.83
CA VAL A 249 4.97 -22.73 23.12
C VAL A 249 5.22 -22.28 21.68
N TRP A 250 4.47 -22.80 20.72
CA TRP A 250 4.55 -22.32 19.34
C TRP A 250 3.63 -21.12 19.15
N GLU A 251 4.19 -20.02 18.65
CA GLU A 251 3.48 -18.78 18.39
C GLU A 251 3.56 -18.42 16.92
N GLN A 252 2.44 -17.95 16.38
CA GLN A 252 2.29 -17.53 15.00
C GLN A 252 1.88 -16.06 15.00
N ARG A 253 2.80 -15.20 14.54
CA ARG A 253 2.59 -13.75 14.46
C ARG A 253 1.97 -13.36 13.13
N LEU A 254 1.09 -12.35 13.19
CA LEU A 254 0.47 -11.71 12.02
C LEU A 254 0.47 -10.20 12.20
N ARG A 255 0.74 -9.47 11.11
CA ARG A 255 0.60 -8.01 11.06
C ARG A 255 -0.41 -7.63 9.98
N ILE A 256 -1.47 -6.95 10.39
CA ILE A 256 -2.54 -6.50 9.48
C ILE A 256 -2.27 -5.06 9.08
N HIS A 257 -2.16 -4.81 7.78
CA HIS A 257 -2.14 -3.47 7.21
C HIS A 257 -3.53 -3.13 6.73
N TYR A 258 -4.13 -2.13 7.36
CA TYR A 258 -5.42 -1.60 6.98
C TYR A 258 -5.26 -0.59 5.84
N ASN A 259 -6.28 -0.54 4.98
CA ASN A 259 -6.32 0.40 3.87
C ASN A 259 -6.17 1.83 4.42
N CYS A 260 -5.30 2.61 3.78
CA CYS A 260 -5.13 4.06 4.00
C CYS A 260 -4.46 4.48 5.31
N VAL A 261 -4.31 3.57 6.27
CA VAL A 261 -3.77 3.88 7.62
C VAL A 261 -2.61 2.97 8.01
N GLY A 262 -2.31 1.92 7.23
CA GLY A 262 -1.21 1.01 7.53
C GLY A 262 -1.53 0.14 8.75
N THR A 263 -0.56 -0.02 9.66
CA THR A 263 -0.77 -0.80 10.89
C THR A 263 -1.38 0.06 11.98
N ILE A 264 -2.42 -0.41 12.65
CA ILE A 264 -2.97 0.30 13.81
C ILE A 264 -2.51 -0.42 15.07
N GLU A 265 -1.87 0.32 15.96
CA GLU A 265 -1.48 -0.16 17.28
C GLU A 265 -2.54 0.24 18.29
N ILE A 266 -3.08 -0.76 19.00
CA ILE A 266 -4.03 -0.54 20.08
C ILE A 266 -3.23 -0.56 21.38
N PRO A 267 -3.16 0.56 22.14
CA PRO A 267 -2.37 0.63 23.36
C PRO A 267 -2.73 -0.51 24.33
N SER A 268 -1.71 -1.22 24.82
CA SER A 268 -1.87 -2.35 25.76
C SER A 268 -2.50 -1.95 27.10
N ALA A 269 -2.45 -0.65 27.44
CA ALA A 269 -3.11 -0.08 28.61
C ALA A 269 -4.65 -0.11 28.52
N LEU A 270 -5.21 -0.23 27.31
CA LEU A 270 -6.66 -0.31 27.14
C LEU A 270 -7.14 -1.75 27.43
N PRO A 271 -8.25 -1.93 28.16
CA PRO A 271 -8.81 -3.25 28.50
C PRO A 271 -9.54 -3.87 27.31
N LEU A 272 -8.87 -3.97 26.16
CA LEU A 272 -9.37 -4.60 24.95
C LEU A 272 -8.64 -5.93 24.75
N PRO A 273 -9.29 -7.09 24.98
CA PRO A 273 -8.63 -8.38 24.94
C PRO A 273 -8.08 -8.65 23.54
N THR A 274 -6.84 -9.10 23.49
CA THR A 274 -6.25 -9.74 22.30
C THR A 274 -7.01 -11.04 22.01
N PRO A 275 -7.24 -11.39 20.74
CA PRO A 275 -7.83 -12.67 20.37
C PRO A 275 -7.00 -13.83 20.93
N ASP A 276 -7.62 -14.66 21.76
CA ASP A 276 -7.02 -15.92 22.23
C ASP A 276 -7.42 -17.03 21.25
N VAL A 277 -6.54 -17.28 20.28
CA VAL A 277 -6.78 -18.24 19.19
C VAL A 277 -5.63 -19.24 19.17
N SER A 278 -5.98 -20.53 19.19
CA SER A 278 -5.01 -21.62 19.08
C SER A 278 -5.49 -22.66 18.08
N VAL A 279 -4.55 -23.30 17.39
CA VAL A 279 -4.85 -24.39 16.44
C VAL A 279 -3.95 -25.59 16.66
N ASN A 280 -4.56 -26.77 16.68
CA ASN A 280 -3.83 -28.04 16.76
C ASN A 280 -3.36 -28.46 15.36
N THR A 281 -2.05 -28.65 15.21
CA THR A 281 -1.47 -29.26 14.02
C THR A 281 -1.64 -30.78 14.05
N ARG A 282 -1.49 -31.45 12.90
CA ARG A 282 -1.58 -32.91 12.81
C ARG A 282 -0.55 -33.66 13.65
N LYS A 283 0.55 -33.00 14.03
CA LYS A 283 1.60 -33.58 14.89
C LYS A 283 1.31 -33.38 16.38
N GLY A 284 0.11 -32.92 16.75
CA GLY A 284 -0.25 -32.62 18.14
C GLY A 284 0.38 -31.35 18.70
N VAL A 285 0.98 -30.52 17.84
CA VAL A 285 1.59 -29.23 18.25
C VAL A 285 0.50 -28.16 18.22
N VAL A 286 0.28 -27.51 19.35
CA VAL A 286 -0.59 -26.33 19.48
C VAL A 286 0.18 -25.11 19.00
N VAL A 287 -0.42 -24.32 18.10
CA VAL A 287 0.11 -23.03 17.65
C VAL A 287 -0.83 -21.92 18.10
N ASN A 288 -0.31 -20.93 18.82
CA ASN A 288 -1.06 -19.82 19.39
C ASN A 288 -0.86 -18.54 18.58
N TYR A 289 -1.87 -17.67 18.55
CA TYR A 289 -1.73 -16.33 18.02
C TYR A 289 -0.93 -15.45 18.98
N ALA A 290 0.03 -14.71 18.43
CA ALA A 290 0.71 -13.63 19.12
C ALA A 290 0.59 -12.34 18.28
N PRO A 291 0.15 -11.21 18.87
CA PRO A 291 0.16 -9.93 18.17
C PRO A 291 1.60 -9.49 17.87
N CYS A 292 1.77 -8.72 16.80
CA CYS A 292 3.04 -8.06 16.53
C CYS A 292 3.16 -6.81 17.39
N ASP A 293 3.85 -6.90 18.53
CA ASP A 293 4.36 -5.71 19.20
C ASP A 293 5.58 -5.22 18.42
N VAL A 294 5.57 -3.97 17.95
CA VAL A 294 6.75 -3.38 17.33
C VAL A 294 7.70 -3.01 18.47
N ALA A 295 8.95 -3.49 18.39
CA ALA A 295 10.01 -3.05 19.28
C ALA A 295 10.15 -1.53 19.16
N ILE A 296 10.03 -0.84 20.30
CA ILE A 296 10.31 0.59 20.50
C ILE A 296 11.75 0.88 20.09
#